data_AF-A0A259JEU1-F1
#
_entry.id   AF-A0A259JEU1-F1
#
_cell.length_a   1.000
_cell.length_b   1.000
_cell.length_c   1.000
_cell.angle_alpha   90.00
_cell.angle_beta   90.00
_cell.angle_gamma   90.00
#
_symmetry.space_group_name_H-M   'P 1'
#
loop_
_entity.id
_entity.type
_entity.pdbx_description
1 polymer ?
#
loop_
_entity_poly.entity_id
_entity_poly.type
_entity_poly.pdbx_seq_one_letter_code
_entity_poly.pdbx_strand_id
1 'polypeptide(L)' 'MAARGRPRAFDRDAALDAAMALFWRKGFSATSVADLCTAMGVNAPSLY' A
#
# COMPACT_ATOMS: atom_id res chain seq x y z
N MET A 1 8.98 23.88 14.47
CA MET A 1 8.47 23.29 13.22
C MET A 1 9.58 22.44 12.62
N ALA A 2 9.70 21.18 13.06
CA ALA A 2 10.84 20.33 12.69
C ALA A 2 10.66 19.75 11.28
N ALA A 3 11.74 19.83 10.53
CA ALA A 3 11.86 19.57 9.11
C ALA A 3 11.70 18.09 8.72
N ARG A 4 11.25 17.90 7.48
CA ARG A 4 11.56 16.81 6.53
C ARG A 4 12.68 15.89 7.04
N GLY A 5 12.33 14.80 7.72
CA GLY A 5 13.33 14.03 8.45
C GLY A 5 12.87 12.64 8.88
N ARG A 6 12.44 11.81 7.92
CA ARG A 6 12.70 10.36 8.01
C ARG A 6 12.71 9.79 6.59
N PRO A 7 13.61 8.85 6.26
CA PRO A 7 13.63 8.22 4.93
C PRO A 7 12.24 7.69 4.56
N ARG A 8 12.02 7.45 3.26
CA ARG A 8 10.82 6.87 2.61
C ARG A 8 10.47 5.47 3.16
N ALA A 9 10.38 5.34 4.47
CA ALA A 9 9.95 4.17 5.18
C ALA A 9 8.50 3.95 4.79
N PHE A 10 8.19 2.71 4.45
CA PHE A 10 6.86 2.27 4.10
C PHE A 10 5.80 2.91 5.03
N ASP A 11 4.94 3.74 4.44
CA ASP A 11 3.82 4.35 5.14
C ASP A 11 2.68 3.34 5.14
N ARG A 12 2.55 2.63 6.26
CA ARG A 12 1.56 1.56 6.42
C ARG A 12 0.14 2.09 6.38
N ASP A 13 -0.09 3.31 6.84
CA ASP A 13 -1.42 3.91 6.87
C ASP A 13 -1.85 4.26 5.44
N ALA A 14 -0.96 4.88 4.66
CA ALA A 14 -1.19 5.14 3.25
C ALA A 14 -1.39 3.85 2.43
N ALA A 15 -0.66 2.78 2.76
CA ALA A 15 -0.82 1.47 2.13
C ALA A 15 -2.18 0.84 2.46
N LEU A 16 -2.64 0.92 3.71
CA LEU A 16 -3.95 0.42 4.11
C LEU A 16 -5.07 1.17 3.40
N ASP A 17 -4.98 2.49 3.31
CA ASP A 17 -5.97 3.31 2.59
C ASP A 17 -6.02 2.93 1.10
N ALA A 18 -4.87 2.73 0.46
CA ALA A 18 -4.80 2.30 -0.94
C ALA A 18 -5.39 0.90 -1.14
N ALA A 19 -5.10 -0.05 -0.24
CA ALA A 19 -5.68 -1.39 -0.27
C ALA A 19 -7.20 -1.35 -0.08
N MET A 20 -7.70 -0.53 0.83
CA MET A 20 -9.13 -0.37 1.11
C MET A 20 -9.85 0.23 -0.11
N ALA A 21 -9.30 1.28 -0.71
CA ALA A 21 -9.83 1.88 -1.93
C ALA A 21 -9.85 0.88 -3.11
N LEU A 22 -8.83 0.03 -3.22
CA LEU A 22 -8.78 -1.02 -4.24
C LEU A 22 -9.91 -2.05 -4.03
N PHE A 23 -10.11 -2.50 -2.78
CA PHE A 23 -11.20 -3.40 -2.45
C PHE A 23 -12.57 -2.80 -2.75
N TRP A 24 -12.76 -1.51 -2.49
CA TRP A 24 -14.04 -0.83 -2.77
C TRP A 24 -14.31 -0.73 -4.28
N ARG A 25 -13.27 -0.58 -5.10
CA ARG A 25 -13.41 -0.45 -6.56
C ARG A 25 -13.52 -1.78 -7.30
N LYS A 26 -12.77 -2.80 -6.86
CA LYS A 26 -12.63 -4.08 -7.58
C LYS A 26 -13.39 -5.22 -6.90
N GLY A 27 -13.70 -5.08 -5.62
CA GLY A 27 -14.22 -6.16 -4.77
C GLY A 27 -13.11 -7.04 -4.21
N PHE A 28 -13.39 -7.68 -3.07
CA PHE A 28 -12.42 -8.52 -2.36
C PHE A 28 -11.92 -9.71 -3.22
N SER A 29 -12.84 -10.42 -3.87
CA SER A 29 -12.53 -11.63 -4.64
C SER A 29 -11.75 -11.38 -5.93
N ALA A 30 -11.82 -10.18 -6.50
CA ALA A 30 -11.12 -9.81 -7.73
C ALA A 30 -9.81 -9.04 -7.48
N THR A 31 -9.46 -8.80 -6.22
CA THR A 31 -8.24 -8.10 -5.83
C THR A 31 -7.14 -9.12 -5.53
N SER A 32 -6.08 -9.12 -6.34
CA SER A 32 -4.93 -10.02 -6.12
C SER A 32 -3.88 -9.38 -5.21
N VAL A 33 -2.99 -10.22 -4.64
CA VAL A 33 -1.82 -9.74 -3.88
C VAL A 33 -0.91 -8.85 -4.73
N ALA A 34 -0.80 -9.13 -6.03
CA ALA A 34 -0.07 -8.28 -6.96
C ALA A 34 -0.72 -6.89 -7.11
N ASP A 35 -2.05 -6.83 -7.25
CA ASP A 35 -2.79 -5.56 -7.30
C ASP A 35 -2.60 -4.76 -6.00
N LEU A 36 -2.62 -5.43 -4.85
CA LEU A 36 -2.37 -4.80 -3.54
C LEU A 36 -0.94 -4.26 -3.45
N CYS A 37 0.07 -5.05 -3.83
CA CYS A 37 1.46 -4.60 -3.83
C CYS A 37 1.66 -3.37 -4.75
N THR A 38 1.06 -3.40 -5.94
CA THR A 38 1.09 -2.27 -6.87
C THR A 38 0.37 -1.04 -6.29
N ALA A 39 -0.82 -1.20 -5.72
CA ALA A 39 -1.59 -0.09 -5.15
C ALA A 39 -0.92 0.52 -3.91
N MET A 40 -0.28 -0.29 -3.07
CA MET A 40 0.44 0.14 -1.88
C MET A 40 1.85 0.68 -2.18
N GLY A 41 2.30 0.60 -3.43
CA GLY A 41 3.64 1.06 -3.83
C GLY A 41 4.79 0.28 -3.20
N VAL A 42 4.52 -0.95 -2.76
CA VAL A 42 5.53 -1.87 -2.22
C VAL A 42 5.96 -2.87 -3.27
N ASN A 43 7.28 -3.04 -3.40
CA ASN A 43 7.81 -4.16 -4.17
C ASN A 43 7.52 -5.45 -3.38
N ALA A 44 6.92 -6.43 -4.07
CA ALA A 44 6.55 -7.75 -3.55
C ALA A 44 7.62 -8.51 -2.71
N PRO A 45 8.95 -8.28 -2.84
CA PRO A 45 9.93 -8.96 -1.99
C PRO A 45 9.96 -8.49 -0.53
N SER A 46 9.26 -7.41 -0.17
CA SER A 46 9.17 -6.90 1.21
C SER A 46 7.96 -7.46 1.99
N LEU A 47 7.17 -8.35 1.38
CA LEU A 47 5.97 -8.94 1.97
C LEU A 47 6.24 -10.24 2.76
N TYR A 48 7.51 -10.63 2.93
CA TYR A 48 7.94 -11.78 3.75
C TYR A 48 8.78 -11.33 4.93
#